data_AF-A0A4R3NQY8-F1
#
_entry.id   AF-A0A4R3NQY8-F1
#
_cell.length_a   1.000
_cell.length_b   1.000
_cell.length_c   1.000
_cell.angle_alpha   90.00
_cell.angle_beta   90.00
_cell.angle_gamma   90.00
#
_symmetry.space_group_name_H-M   'P 1'
#
loop_
_entity.id
_entity.type
_entity.pdbx_description
1 polymer ?
#
loop_
_entity_poly.entity_id
_entity_poly.type
_entity_poly.pdbx_seq_one_letter_code
_entity_poly.pdbx_strand_id
1 'polypeptide(L)'
;MLAVSALTVSACSPADPQPVIRTVTTKVMVPDASRQSCLDLMSRLPAEGGLNEEDVTNLWGNDRLAIKTCDRRRDGAINSIDNANAAAEVANGGKID
;
A
#
# COMPACT_ATOMS: atom_id res chain seq x y z
N MET A 1 -22.62 22.10 -72.01
CA MET A 1 -22.39 22.60 -70.64
C MET A 1 -23.53 22.14 -69.77
N LEU A 2 -23.23 21.34 -68.74
CA LEU A 2 -24.10 21.09 -67.57
C LEU A 2 -23.17 20.58 -66.48
N ALA A 3 -22.64 21.51 -65.67
CA ALA A 3 -21.86 21.19 -64.49
C ALA A 3 -22.84 21.01 -63.33
N VAL A 4 -23.06 19.76 -62.92
CA VAL A 4 -23.84 19.44 -61.71
C VAL A 4 -22.89 19.57 -60.52
N SER A 5 -22.99 20.67 -59.79
CA SER A 5 -22.27 20.87 -58.54
C SER A 5 -22.94 20.06 -57.43
N ALA A 6 -22.34 18.90 -57.09
CA ALA A 6 -22.68 18.19 -55.87
C ALA A 6 -22.17 19.02 -54.68
N LEU A 7 -23.09 19.70 -53.98
CA LEU A 7 -22.82 20.24 -52.65
C LEU A 7 -22.76 19.07 -51.68
N THR A 8 -21.60 18.43 -51.58
CA THR A 8 -21.28 17.58 -50.44
C THR A 8 -21.10 18.48 -49.24
N VAL A 9 -22.20 18.75 -48.53
CA VAL A 9 -22.11 19.24 -47.15
C VAL A 9 -21.44 18.12 -46.36
N SER A 10 -20.11 18.18 -46.27
CA SER A 10 -19.36 17.45 -45.27
C SER A 10 -19.92 17.89 -43.92
N ALA A 11 -20.75 17.04 -43.33
CA ALA A 11 -21.14 17.17 -41.95
C ALA A 11 -19.88 16.94 -41.10
N CYS A 12 -19.03 17.96 -40.99
CA CYS A 12 -18.09 18.06 -39.88
C CYS A 12 -18.94 18.27 -38.64
N SER A 13 -19.35 17.16 -38.02
CA SER A 13 -19.85 17.21 -36.66
C SER A 13 -18.74 17.87 -35.85
N PRO A 14 -18.97 18.98 -35.14
CA PRO A 14 -17.99 19.47 -34.18
C PRO A 14 -17.73 18.29 -33.24
N ALA A 15 -16.47 17.86 -33.18
CA ALA A 15 -16.08 16.85 -32.22
C ALA A 15 -16.38 17.45 -30.85
N ASP A 16 -17.42 16.93 -30.18
CA ASP A 16 -17.68 17.30 -28.79
C ASP A 16 -16.38 17.08 -28.02
N PRO A 17 -15.92 18.07 -27.24
CA PRO A 17 -14.68 17.93 -26.49
C PRO A 17 -14.80 16.69 -25.60
N GLN A 18 -13.97 15.69 -25.88
CA GLN A 18 -13.97 14.47 -25.09
C GLN A 18 -13.61 14.83 -23.64
N PRO A 19 -14.30 14.26 -22.64
CA PRO A 19 -14.00 14.55 -21.25
C PRO A 19 -12.56 14.11 -20.93
N VAL A 20 -11.77 15.01 -20.36
CA VAL A 20 -10.42 14.67 -19.88
C VAL A 20 -10.57 13.93 -18.55
N ILE A 21 -10.39 12.61 -18.57
CA ILE A 21 -10.36 11.79 -17.36
C ILE A 21 -8.97 11.90 -16.73
N ARG A 22 -8.91 12.38 -15.49
CA ARG A 22 -7.68 12.40 -14.68
C ARG A 22 -7.78 11.37 -13.57
N THR A 23 -6.90 10.39 -13.58
CA THR A 23 -6.72 9.48 -12.45
C THR A 23 -5.82 10.14 -11.42
N VAL A 24 -6.27 10.21 -10.16
CA VAL A 24 -5.49 10.74 -9.05
C VAL A 24 -5.19 9.60 -8.09
N THR A 25 -3.90 9.34 -7.87
CA THR A 25 -3.47 8.42 -6.81
C THR A 25 -3.45 9.17 -5.49
N THR A 26 -4.27 8.74 -4.54
CA THR A 26 -4.38 9.37 -3.22
C THR A 26 -3.45 8.69 -2.24
N LYS A 27 -2.81 9.47 -1.36
CA LYS A 27 -1.94 8.98 -0.30
C LYS A 27 -2.75 8.15 0.71
N VAL A 28 -2.25 6.96 1.03
CA VAL A 28 -2.81 6.10 2.07
C VAL A 28 -2.07 6.34 3.37
N MET A 29 -2.79 6.74 4.42
CA MET A 29 -2.19 6.96 5.74
C MET A 29 -2.14 5.66 6.53
N VAL A 30 -0.94 5.27 6.96
CA VAL A 30 -0.73 4.16 7.90
C VAL A 30 -0.91 4.69 9.33
N PRO A 31 -1.82 4.14 10.15
CA PRO A 31 -1.95 4.54 11.55
C PRO A 31 -0.67 4.27 12.34
N ASP A 32 -0.33 5.13 13.31
CA ASP A 32 0.88 4.95 14.13
C ASP A 32 0.88 3.64 14.92
N ALA A 33 -0.30 3.19 15.37
CA ALA A 33 -0.46 1.90 16.02
C ALA A 33 0.01 0.73 15.14
N SER A 34 -0.14 0.84 13.82
CA SER A 34 0.32 -0.18 12.88
C SER A 34 1.84 -0.26 12.80
N ARG A 35 2.59 0.77 13.23
CA ARG A 35 4.06 0.79 13.27
C ARG A 35 4.63 0.22 14.58
N GLN A 36 3.78 -0.16 15.55
CA GLN A 36 4.22 -0.69 16.83
C GLN A 36 4.77 -2.13 16.70
N SER A 37 5.70 -2.49 17.60
CA SER A 37 6.30 -3.83 17.66
C SER A 37 5.29 -4.91 18.05
N CYS A 38 5.45 -6.14 17.55
CA CYS A 38 4.57 -7.27 17.90
C CYS A 38 4.96 -7.93 19.25
N LEU A 39 5.47 -7.16 20.20
CA LEU A 39 5.95 -7.68 21.50
C LEU A 39 4.80 -8.22 22.37
N ASP A 40 3.56 -7.85 22.06
CA ASP A 40 2.35 -8.36 22.70
C ASP A 40 2.10 -9.85 22.44
N LEU A 41 2.80 -10.43 21.45
CA LEU A 41 2.75 -11.88 21.16
C LEU A 41 3.58 -12.74 22.12
N MET A 42 4.36 -12.15 23.03
CA MET A 42 5.15 -12.93 23.98
C MET A 42 4.26 -13.72 24.93
N SER A 43 4.63 -14.97 25.16
CA SER A 43 3.98 -15.85 26.11
C SER A 43 4.14 -15.30 27.53
N ARG A 44 3.09 -15.38 28.32
CA ARG A 44 3.17 -15.07 29.76
C ARG A 44 3.75 -16.27 30.50
N LEU A 45 4.85 -16.03 31.21
CA LEU A 45 5.41 -17.02 32.12
C LEU A 45 4.66 -17.03 33.46
N PRO A 46 4.62 -18.17 34.17
CA PRO A 46 4.14 -18.21 35.54
C PRO A 46 4.93 -17.26 36.43
N ALA A 47 4.27 -16.70 37.46
CA ALA A 47 4.92 -15.79 38.40
C ALA A 47 6.04 -16.48 39.19
N GLU A 48 5.88 -17.77 39.49
CA GLU A 48 6.86 -18.58 40.20
C GLU A 48 6.87 -20.00 39.64
N GLY A 49 8.06 -20.49 39.26
CA GLY A 49 8.30 -21.89 38.90
C GLY A 49 7.33 -22.47 37.86
N GLY A 50 7.15 -23.79 37.91
CA GLY A 50 6.13 -24.49 37.12
C GLY A 50 6.51 -24.85 35.69
N LEU A 51 7.67 -24.41 35.20
CA LEU A 51 8.23 -24.82 33.92
C LEU A 51 9.62 -25.42 34.13
N ASN A 52 9.91 -26.50 33.42
CA ASN A 52 11.27 -27.03 33.35
C ASN A 52 12.10 -26.24 32.31
N GLU A 53 13.40 -26.51 32.22
CA GLU A 53 14.31 -25.81 31.30
C GLU A 53 13.92 -25.97 29.82
N GLU A 54 13.44 -27.17 29.44
CA GLU A 54 13.01 -27.46 28.08
C GLU A 54 11.78 -26.61 27.71
N ASP A 55 10.80 -26.52 28.61
CA ASP A 55 9.59 -25.72 28.40
C ASP A 55 9.92 -24.22 28.25
N VAL A 56 10.80 -23.69 29.09
CA VAL A 56 11.24 -22.29 29.01
C VAL A 56 11.96 -22.02 27.69
N THR A 57 12.87 -22.92 27.30
CA THR A 57 13.63 -22.78 26.05
C THR A 57 12.71 -22.82 24.83
N ASN A 58 11.74 -23.72 24.83
CA ASN A 58 10.74 -23.85 23.76
C ASN A 58 9.85 -22.61 23.67
N LEU A 59 9.32 -22.12 24.79
CA LEU A 59 8.50 -20.89 24.81
C LEU A 59 9.29 -19.69 24.30
N TRP A 60 10.53 -19.51 24.78
CA TRP A 60 11.40 -18.44 24.32
C TRP A 60 11.69 -18.52 22.80
N GLY A 61 11.98 -19.72 22.29
CA GLY A 61 12.21 -19.94 20.86
C GLY A 61 10.97 -19.62 20.03
N ASN A 62 9.80 -20.07 20.46
CA ASN A 62 8.52 -19.84 19.80
C ASN A 62 8.15 -18.35 19.77
N ASP A 63 8.26 -17.66 20.90
CA ASP A 63 7.97 -16.23 21.01
C ASP A 63 8.85 -15.42 20.05
N ARG A 64 10.16 -15.72 20.01
CA ARG A 64 11.09 -15.03 19.10
C ARG A 64 10.76 -15.25 17.64
N LEU A 65 10.39 -16.47 17.28
CA LEU A 65 9.98 -16.78 15.91
C LEU A 65 8.68 -16.07 15.55
N ALA A 66 7.71 -16.04 16.48
CA ALA A 66 6.44 -15.37 16.31
C ALA A 66 6.62 -13.85 16.11
N ILE A 67 7.35 -13.19 17.02
CA ILE A 67 7.65 -11.76 16.93
C ILE A 67 8.36 -11.44 15.62
N LYS A 68 9.44 -12.16 15.29
CA LYS A 68 10.22 -11.92 14.07
C LYS A 68 9.36 -12.08 12.80
N THR A 69 8.45 -13.02 12.81
CA THR A 69 7.54 -13.26 11.67
C THR A 69 6.49 -12.17 11.56
N CYS A 70 5.92 -11.74 12.68
CA CYS A 70 4.95 -10.65 12.74
C CYS A 70 5.57 -9.32 12.29
N ASP A 71 6.71 -8.94 12.89
CA ASP A 71 7.43 -7.71 12.57
C ASP A 71 7.80 -7.67 11.08
N ARG A 72 8.30 -8.77 10.52
CA ARG A 72 8.61 -8.83 9.08
C ARG A 72 7.40 -8.57 8.19
N ARG A 73 6.25 -9.15 8.53
CA ARG A 73 5.01 -8.97 7.75
C ARG A 73 4.48 -7.54 7.88
N ARG A 74 4.49 -6.99 9.10
CA ARG A 74 4.14 -5.61 9.38
C ARG A 74 5.02 -4.66 8.56
N ASP A 75 6.33 -4.76 8.71
CA ASP A 75 7.29 -3.87 8.05
C ASP A 75 7.17 -4.00 6.53
N GLY A 76 6.98 -5.21 5.99
CA GLY A 76 6.74 -5.42 4.57
C GLY A 76 5.49 -4.69 4.06
N ALA A 77 4.38 -4.76 4.79
CA ALA A 77 3.15 -4.07 4.42
C ALA A 77 3.29 -2.55 4.49
N ILE A 78 3.91 -2.04 5.56
CA ILE A 78 4.11 -0.61 5.78
C ILE A 78 5.05 -0.02 4.73
N ASN A 79 6.18 -0.69 4.48
CA ASN A 79 7.14 -0.26 3.46
C ASN A 79 6.50 -0.25 2.07
N SER A 80 5.61 -1.21 1.76
CA SER A 80 4.87 -1.21 0.49
C SER A 80 3.98 0.04 0.35
N ILE A 81 3.24 0.39 1.41
CA ILE A 81 2.39 1.59 1.42
C ILE A 81 3.22 2.87 1.33
N ASP A 82 4.27 2.98 2.13
CA ASP A 82 5.16 4.15 2.15
C ASP A 82 5.82 4.35 0.77
N ASN A 83 6.30 3.28 0.14
CA ASN A 83 6.87 3.33 -1.21
C ASN A 83 5.83 3.68 -2.28
N ALA A 84 4.61 3.14 -2.18
CA ALA A 84 3.52 3.46 -3.11
C ALA A 84 3.12 4.95 -3.01
N ASN A 85 3.08 5.49 -1.78
CA ASN A 85 2.82 6.90 -1.54
C ASN A 85 3.93 7.79 -2.12
N ALA A 86 5.20 7.44 -1.89
CA ALA A 86 6.33 8.17 -2.45
C ALA A 86 6.30 8.17 -3.99
N ALA A 87 6.00 7.02 -4.60
CA ALA A 87 5.85 6.91 -6.05
C ALA A 87 4.69 7.76 -6.59
N ALA A 88 3.56 7.82 -5.85
CA ALA A 88 2.43 8.66 -6.20
C ALA A 88 2.76 10.16 -6.11
N GLU A 89 3.53 10.57 -5.10
CA GLU A 89 4.00 11.96 -4.95
C GLU A 89 4.85 12.38 -6.16
N VAL A 90 5.78 11.53 -6.61
CA VAL A 90 6.59 11.76 -7.82
C VAL A 90 5.71 11.84 -9.08
N ALA A 91 4.78 10.90 -9.25
CA ALA A 91 3.88 10.87 -10.41
C ALA A 91 3.00 12.13 -10.52
N ASN A 92 2.67 12.74 -9.37
CA ASN A 92 1.92 13.98 -9.29
C ASN A 92 2.79 15.26 -9.43
N GLY A 93 4.08 15.12 -9.76
CA GLY A 93 5.00 16.25 -9.92
C GLY A 93 5.61 16.77 -8.62
N GLY A 94 5.47 16.02 -7.52
CA GLY A 94 6.18 16.27 -6.27
C GLY A 94 7.67 15.98 -6.39
N LYS A 95 8.50 16.72 -5.65
CA LYS A 95 9.94 16.51 -5.58
C LYS A 95 10.24 15.49 -4.47
N ILE A 96 11.17 14.57 -4.71
CA ILE A 96 11.73 13.72 -3.65
C ILE A 96 12.85 14.53 -3.00
N ASP A 97 12.73 14.79 -1.70
CA ASP A 97 13.72 15.50 -0.90
C ASP A 97 14.84 14.54 -0.42
#